data_AF-A0A183DIH6-F1
#
_entry.id   AF-A0A183DIH6-F1
#
_cell.length_a   1.000
_cell.length_b   1.000
_cell.length_c   1.000
_cell.angle_alpha   90.00
_cell.angle_beta   90.00
_cell.angle_gamma   90.00
#
_symmetry.space_group_name_H-M   'P 1'
#
loop_
_entity.id
_entity.type
_entity.pdbx_description
1 polymer ?
#
loop_
_entity_poly.entity_id
_entity_poly.type
_entity_poly.pdbx_seq_one_letter_code
_entity_poly.pdbx_strand_id
1 'polypeptide(L)'
;MVYPVIRNVAFEDLEEFFKQIRAEYRNQRAFVMYVDSRDDTHDDLKLLEVLYRIVTQHVHGRVAREAPKKSSTLENIVNKLNCKNFGQCYGIVPEMFASNKWISTGKTLIIGYDVCHPDPQSKYERRLGMTPCQPSVLGISFNGAACAETFVGDYSYQAPRREQVTGVILEERMAWILKLFCANRNGTLPELVIITRDGVSEGQFKMVRL
;
A
#
# COMPACT_ATOMS: atom_id res chain seq x y z
N MET A 1 12.66 12.76 -24.53
CA MET A 1 12.79 13.04 -23.09
C MET A 1 11.61 13.93 -22.72
N VAL A 2 10.70 13.47 -21.86
CA VAL A 2 9.58 14.30 -21.40
C VAL A 2 10.08 15.07 -20.19
N TYR A 3 10.08 16.40 -20.27
CA TYR A 3 10.45 17.24 -19.14
C TYR A 3 9.29 17.30 -18.15
N PRO A 4 9.55 17.22 -16.83
CA PRO A 4 8.49 17.37 -15.84
C PRO A 4 7.89 18.78 -15.91
N VAL A 5 6.57 18.88 -15.82
CA VAL A 5 5.88 20.16 -15.71
C VAL A 5 6.00 20.64 -14.27
N ILE A 6 6.70 21.76 -14.06
CA ILE A 6 6.86 22.38 -12.74
C ILE A 6 5.80 23.49 -12.58
N ARG A 7 5.12 23.48 -11.44
CA ARG A 7 4.14 24.49 -11.04
C ARG A 7 4.34 24.83 -9.57
N ASN A 8 4.21 26.11 -9.25
CA ASN A 8 4.06 26.58 -7.87
C ASN A 8 2.56 26.76 -7.64
N VAL A 9 2.00 26.01 -6.68
CA VAL A 9 0.57 25.97 -6.40
C VAL A 9 0.41 26.27 -4.91
N ALA A 10 -0.46 27.23 -4.58
CA ALA A 10 -0.81 27.48 -3.19
C ALA A 10 -1.54 26.24 -2.62
N PHE A 11 -1.34 25.93 -1.35
CA PHE A 11 -1.91 24.72 -0.76
C PHE A 11 -3.44 24.73 -0.82
N GLU A 12 -4.02 25.92 -0.69
CA GLU A 12 -5.46 26.16 -0.71
C GLU A 12 -6.08 25.83 -2.08
N ASP A 13 -5.27 25.88 -3.15
CA ASP A 13 -5.64 25.55 -4.53
C ASP A 13 -5.25 24.11 -4.93
N LEU A 14 -4.64 23.33 -4.03
CA LEU A 14 -4.07 22.02 -4.34
C LEU A 14 -5.13 21.04 -4.86
N GLU A 15 -6.31 21.03 -4.26
CA GLU A 15 -7.41 20.18 -4.70
C GLU A 15 -7.88 20.53 -6.12
N GLU A 16 -8.03 21.82 -6.42
CA GLU A 16 -8.45 22.28 -7.74
C GLU A 16 -7.40 21.92 -8.80
N PHE A 17 -6.12 22.00 -8.44
CA PHE A 17 -5.04 21.54 -9.30
C PHE A 17 -5.11 20.02 -9.59
N PHE A 18 -5.43 19.19 -8.59
CA PHE A 18 -5.63 17.75 -8.81
C PHE A 18 -6.81 17.46 -9.75
N LYS A 19 -7.92 18.21 -9.64
CA LYS A 19 -9.05 18.12 -10.60
C LYS A 19 -8.61 18.46 -12.02
N GLN A 20 -7.84 19.54 -12.19
CA GLN A 20 -7.31 19.96 -13.49
C GLN A 20 -6.42 18.87 -14.11
N ILE A 21 -5.47 18.32 -13.34
CA ILE A 21 -4.62 17.20 -13.80
C ILE A 21 -5.49 16.03 -14.24
N ARG A 22 -6.50 15.67 -13.45
CA ARG A 22 -7.37 14.54 -13.78
C ARG A 22 -8.18 14.78 -15.06
N ALA A 23 -8.60 16.02 -15.30
CA ALA A 23 -9.32 16.41 -16.51
C ALA A 23 -8.42 16.41 -17.75
N GLU A 24 -7.20 16.98 -17.64
CA GLU A 24 -6.23 17.09 -18.73
C GLU A 24 -5.67 15.72 -19.13
N TYR A 25 -5.31 14.89 -18.15
CA TYR A 25 -4.66 13.59 -18.34
C TYR A 25 -5.62 12.40 -18.15
N ARG A 26 -6.89 12.53 -18.59
CA ARG A 26 -7.95 11.54 -18.33
C ARG A 26 -7.59 10.09 -18.69
N ASN A 27 -6.86 9.91 -19.79
CA ASN A 27 -6.46 8.61 -20.34
C ASN A 27 -4.99 8.27 -20.09
N GLN A 28 -4.26 9.10 -19.35
CA GLN A 28 -2.85 8.90 -19.05
C GLN A 28 -2.66 8.72 -17.54
N ARG A 29 -1.56 8.08 -17.15
CA ARG A 29 -1.17 8.00 -15.74
C ARG A 29 -0.37 9.25 -15.40
N ALA A 30 -0.99 10.18 -14.69
CA ALA A 30 -0.29 11.31 -14.10
C ALA A 30 0.41 10.86 -12.79
N PHE A 31 1.59 11.42 -12.55
CA PHE A 31 2.33 11.26 -11.30
C PHE A 31 2.70 12.64 -10.77
N VAL A 32 2.42 12.90 -9.50
CA VAL A 32 2.69 14.20 -8.87
C VAL A 32 3.78 14.06 -7.82
N MET A 33 4.94 14.66 -8.07
CA MET A 33 5.92 14.91 -7.02
C MET A 33 5.56 16.23 -6.34
N TYR A 34 5.15 16.15 -5.08
CA TYR A 34 4.71 17.30 -4.30
C TYR A 34 5.81 17.67 -3.29
N VAL A 35 6.22 18.94 -3.31
CA VAL A 35 7.29 19.46 -2.46
C VAL A 35 6.77 20.68 -1.72
N ASP A 36 6.65 20.60 -0.40
CA ASP A 36 6.32 21.75 0.46
C ASP A 36 7.24 21.81 1.68
N SER A 37 7.07 22.80 2.57
CA SER A 37 7.80 22.84 3.85
C SER A 37 6.85 22.96 5.05
N ARG A 38 5.62 22.44 4.91
CA ARG A 38 4.60 22.40 5.96
C ARG A 38 4.63 21.00 6.59
N ASP A 39 4.50 20.91 7.92
CA ASP A 39 4.63 19.62 8.61
C ASP A 39 3.34 18.78 8.54
N ASP A 40 2.16 19.40 8.38
CA ASP A 40 0.85 18.75 8.54
C ASP A 40 0.07 18.51 7.23
N THR A 41 0.71 18.59 6.06
CA THR A 41 0.04 18.47 4.75
C THR A 41 0.09 17.07 4.14
N HIS A 42 0.78 16.13 4.80
CA HIS A 42 0.96 14.79 4.26
C HIS A 42 -0.37 14.05 4.09
N ASP A 43 -1.24 14.12 5.10
CA ASP A 43 -2.50 13.40 5.10
C ASP A 43 -3.49 14.00 4.10
N ASP A 44 -3.50 15.33 3.93
CA ASP A 44 -4.30 16.01 2.91
C ASP A 44 -3.90 15.56 1.50
N LEU A 45 -2.58 15.51 1.21
CA LEU A 45 -2.11 14.99 -0.07
C LEU A 45 -2.55 13.53 -0.28
N LYS A 46 -2.52 12.71 0.77
CA LYS A 46 -2.94 11.30 0.69
C LYS A 46 -4.45 11.14 0.51
N LEU A 47 -5.25 12.05 1.06
CA LEU A 47 -6.67 12.12 0.76
C LEU A 47 -6.91 12.47 -0.72
N LEU A 48 -6.21 13.47 -1.26
CA LEU A 48 -6.30 13.86 -2.67
C LEU A 48 -5.84 12.74 -3.63
N GLU A 49 -4.80 11.99 -3.26
CA GLU A 49 -4.32 10.80 -4.00
C GLU A 49 -5.45 9.79 -4.22
N VAL A 50 -6.25 9.52 -3.18
CA VAL A 50 -7.37 8.57 -3.25
C VAL A 50 -8.56 9.17 -4.01
N LEU A 51 -8.95 10.41 -3.71
CA LEU A 51 -10.11 11.08 -4.33
C LEU A 51 -9.94 11.21 -5.85
N TYR A 52 -8.75 11.60 -6.30
CA TYR A 52 -8.48 11.88 -7.71
C TYR A 52 -7.75 10.74 -8.44
N ARG A 53 -7.35 9.68 -7.71
CA ARG A 53 -6.64 8.51 -8.23
C ARG A 53 -5.35 8.88 -8.96
N ILE A 54 -4.59 9.81 -8.38
CA ILE A 54 -3.31 10.29 -8.89
C ILE A 54 -2.22 9.85 -7.93
N VAL A 55 -1.24 9.09 -8.41
CA VAL A 55 -0.13 8.62 -7.59
C VAL A 55 0.77 9.80 -7.24
N THR A 56 1.07 9.97 -5.94
CA THR A 56 1.88 11.09 -5.46
C THR A 56 3.18 10.63 -4.79
N GLN A 57 4.18 11.52 -4.77
CA GLN A 57 5.36 11.42 -3.91
C GLN A 57 5.57 12.75 -3.19
N HIS A 58 5.26 12.77 -1.89
CA HIS A 58 5.59 13.90 -1.02
C HIS A 58 7.10 13.90 -0.71
N VAL A 59 7.76 15.04 -0.86
CA VAL A 59 9.13 15.30 -0.39
C VAL A 59 9.13 16.62 0.39
N HIS A 60 9.39 16.55 1.70
CA HIS A 60 9.51 17.77 2.50
C HIS A 60 10.68 18.64 2.02
N GLY A 61 10.54 19.96 2.06
CA GLY A 61 11.43 20.92 1.42
C GLY A 61 12.82 20.92 2.04
N ARG A 62 12.92 20.62 3.34
CA ARG A 62 14.21 20.35 3.99
C ARG A 62 14.92 19.16 3.33
N VAL A 63 14.20 18.06 3.11
CA VAL A 63 14.73 16.85 2.47
C VAL A 63 15.11 17.16 1.02
N ALA A 64 14.28 17.89 0.28
CA ALA A 64 14.56 18.26 -1.10
C ALA A 64 15.86 19.08 -1.25
N ARG A 65 16.15 19.99 -0.30
CA ARG A 65 17.39 20.79 -0.29
C ARG A 65 18.63 19.97 0.07
N GLU A 66 18.49 18.99 0.96
CA GLU A 66 19.60 18.16 1.43
C GLU A 66 19.89 16.96 0.52
N ALA A 67 18.88 16.44 -0.19
CA ALA A 67 18.98 15.23 -0.99
C ALA A 67 20.12 15.25 -2.03
N PRO A 68 20.38 16.34 -2.78
CA PRO A 68 21.50 16.40 -3.72
C PRO A 68 22.88 16.09 -3.11
N LYS A 69 23.03 16.30 -1.80
CA LYS A 69 24.27 16.06 -1.05
C LYS A 69 24.29 14.70 -0.35
N LYS A 70 23.18 13.97 -0.35
CA LYS A 70 22.98 12.72 0.41
C LYS A 70 22.48 11.62 -0.53
N SER A 71 23.41 10.83 -1.10
CA SER A 71 23.10 9.77 -2.06
C SER A 71 22.01 8.80 -1.59
N SER A 72 22.06 8.37 -0.32
CA SER A 72 21.05 7.47 0.26
C SER A 72 19.65 8.07 0.30
N THR A 73 19.53 9.38 0.46
CA THR A 73 18.23 10.07 0.45
C THR A 73 17.65 10.11 -0.96
N LEU A 74 18.48 10.39 -1.96
CA LEU A 74 18.07 10.35 -3.36
C LEU A 74 17.66 8.94 -3.79
N GLU A 75 18.45 7.94 -3.42
CA GLU A 75 18.14 6.53 -3.71
C GLU A 75 16.78 6.13 -3.14
N ASN A 76 16.48 6.52 -1.90
CA ASN A 76 15.16 6.27 -1.30
C ASN A 76 14.01 6.97 -2.04
N ILE A 77 14.21 8.21 -2.52
CA ILE A 77 13.21 8.94 -3.30
C ILE A 77 12.97 8.23 -4.65
N VAL A 78 14.04 7.86 -5.34
CA VAL A 78 14.00 7.18 -6.64
C VAL A 78 13.35 5.79 -6.50
N ASN A 79 13.74 5.01 -5.49
CA ASN A 79 13.18 3.69 -5.25
C ASN A 79 11.67 3.76 -4.95
N LYS A 80 11.23 4.72 -4.13
CA LYS A 80 9.80 4.91 -3.85
C LYS A 80 9.04 5.33 -5.11
N LEU A 81 9.61 6.22 -5.92
CA LEU A 81 9.02 6.64 -7.20
C LEU A 81 8.90 5.47 -8.17
N ASN A 82 9.94 4.64 -8.29
CA ASN A 82 9.96 3.47 -9.15
C ASN A 82 8.89 2.45 -8.72
N CYS A 83 8.85 2.06 -7.44
CA CYS A 83 7.85 1.12 -6.92
C CYS A 83 6.41 1.61 -7.11
N LYS A 84 6.15 2.91 -6.87
CA LYS A 84 4.82 3.53 -7.06
C LYS A 84 4.35 3.49 -8.51
N ASN A 85 5.28 3.42 -9.45
CA ASN A 85 5.00 3.28 -10.88
C ASN A 85 5.16 1.83 -11.38
N PHE A 86 5.04 0.85 -10.46
CA PHE A 86 5.13 -0.60 -10.74
C PHE A 86 6.51 -1.07 -11.23
N GLY A 87 7.55 -0.26 -11.05
CA GLY A 87 8.93 -0.64 -11.34
C GLY A 87 9.53 -1.51 -10.25
N GLN A 88 10.49 -2.35 -10.62
CA GLN A 88 11.29 -3.18 -9.72
C GLN A 88 12.63 -2.49 -9.44
N CYS A 89 12.97 -2.30 -8.17
CA CYS A 89 14.24 -1.67 -7.79
C CYS A 89 15.39 -2.68 -7.78
N TYR A 90 15.12 -3.91 -7.37
CA TYR A 90 16.11 -4.96 -7.23
C TYR A 90 15.52 -6.29 -7.71
N GLY A 91 16.30 -7.04 -8.49
CA GLY A 91 16.00 -8.43 -8.83
C GLY A 91 16.65 -9.37 -7.84
N ILE A 92 15.98 -10.47 -7.49
CA ILE A 92 16.52 -11.47 -6.57
C ILE A 92 17.11 -12.63 -7.38
N VAL A 93 18.31 -13.06 -7.01
CA VAL A 93 18.92 -14.28 -7.55
C VAL A 93 18.66 -15.39 -6.53
N PRO A 94 17.74 -16.33 -6.82
CA PRO A 94 17.44 -17.40 -5.87
C PRO A 94 18.58 -18.40 -5.80
N GLU A 95 18.82 -18.91 -4.59
CA GLU A 95 19.68 -20.07 -4.35
C GLU A 95 19.13 -21.33 -5.06
N MET A 96 20.01 -22.26 -5.41
CA MET A 96 19.65 -23.46 -6.19
C MET A 96 18.48 -24.25 -5.59
N PHE A 97 18.41 -24.38 -4.26
CA PHE A 97 17.34 -25.12 -3.58
C PHE A 97 15.97 -24.45 -3.69
N ALA A 98 15.93 -23.13 -3.90
CA ALA A 98 14.70 -22.34 -3.97
C ALA A 98 14.21 -22.13 -5.41
N SER A 99 15.05 -22.41 -6.41
CA SER A 99 14.77 -22.19 -7.85
C SER A 99 13.38 -22.66 -8.30
N ASN A 100 12.96 -23.87 -7.92
CA ASN A 100 11.68 -24.45 -8.31
C ASN A 100 10.47 -23.92 -7.53
N LYS A 101 10.68 -23.26 -6.40
CA LYS A 101 9.61 -22.68 -5.55
C LYS A 101 9.61 -21.16 -5.58
N TRP A 102 10.52 -20.58 -6.34
CA TRP A 102 10.76 -19.16 -6.33
C TRP A 102 9.58 -18.41 -6.94
N ILE A 103 9.37 -17.19 -6.44
CA ILE A 103 8.24 -16.33 -6.83
C ILE A 103 8.27 -16.06 -8.34
N SER A 104 9.46 -15.90 -8.93
CA SER A 104 9.61 -15.62 -10.36
C SER A 104 9.06 -16.71 -11.29
N THR A 105 8.87 -17.95 -10.79
CA THR A 105 8.24 -19.02 -11.56
C THR A 105 6.77 -18.75 -11.87
N GLY A 106 6.14 -17.79 -11.16
CA GLY A 106 4.73 -17.45 -11.33
C GLY A 106 3.75 -18.45 -10.73
N LYS A 107 4.25 -19.51 -10.07
CA LYS A 107 3.43 -20.59 -9.48
C LYS A 107 3.13 -20.42 -8.00
N THR A 108 3.89 -19.56 -7.32
CA THR A 108 3.76 -19.30 -5.88
C THR A 108 3.02 -18.00 -5.64
N LEU A 109 1.94 -18.06 -4.87
CA LEU A 109 1.21 -16.91 -4.34
C LEU A 109 1.65 -16.66 -2.90
N ILE A 110 2.09 -15.44 -2.62
CA ILE A 110 2.45 -14.99 -1.28
C ILE A 110 1.48 -13.90 -0.85
N ILE A 111 0.90 -14.06 0.33
CA ILE A 111 -0.07 -13.13 0.92
C ILE A 111 0.43 -12.76 2.32
N GLY A 112 0.64 -11.47 2.54
CA GLY A 112 0.82 -10.88 3.85
C GLY A 112 -0.44 -10.14 4.27
N TYR A 113 -0.89 -10.31 5.52
CA TYR A 113 -1.92 -9.44 6.06
C TYR A 113 -1.72 -9.13 7.54
N ASP A 114 -2.20 -7.97 7.93
CA ASP A 114 -2.18 -7.47 9.30
C ASP A 114 -3.49 -6.76 9.65
N VAL A 115 -3.84 -6.75 10.93
CA VAL A 115 -4.99 -6.05 11.48
C VAL A 115 -4.47 -4.98 12.44
N CYS A 116 -4.65 -3.73 12.05
CA CYS A 116 -4.35 -2.59 12.89
C CYS A 116 -5.58 -2.17 13.69
N HIS A 117 -5.38 -1.93 14.99
CA HIS A 117 -6.42 -1.45 15.89
C HIS A 117 -6.25 0.04 16.19
N PRO A 118 -7.36 0.78 16.34
CA PRO A 118 -7.29 2.15 16.83
C PRO A 118 -6.78 2.18 18.27
N ASP A 119 -6.24 3.34 18.65
CA ASP A 119 -5.69 3.59 19.98
C ASP A 119 -6.63 3.13 21.09
N PRO A 120 -6.10 2.67 22.24
CA PRO A 120 -6.93 2.25 23.36
C PRO A 120 -7.88 3.38 23.80
N GLN A 121 -9.13 3.04 24.12
CA GLN A 121 -10.05 4.02 24.71
C GLN A 121 -9.43 4.64 25.96
N SER A 122 -9.59 5.95 26.09
CA SER A 122 -9.17 6.69 27.28
C SER A 122 -9.85 6.12 28.53
N LYS A 123 -9.24 6.35 29.70
CA LYS A 123 -9.85 5.96 30.97
C LYS A 123 -11.21 6.63 31.18
N TYR A 124 -11.40 7.83 30.62
CA TYR A 124 -12.65 8.58 30.69
C TYR A 124 -13.76 7.92 29.88
N GLU A 125 -13.51 7.59 28.61
CA GLU A 125 -14.48 6.91 27.74
C GLU A 125 -14.89 5.54 28.30
N ARG A 126 -13.92 4.80 28.85
CA ARG A 126 -14.19 3.51 29.52
C ARG A 126 -15.09 3.67 30.74
N ARG A 127 -14.88 4.71 31.55
CA ARG A 127 -15.72 5.00 32.73
C ARG A 127 -17.14 5.39 32.35
N LEU A 128 -17.31 6.06 31.21
CA LEU A 128 -18.62 6.41 30.67
C LEU A 128 -19.31 5.25 29.93
N GLY A 129 -18.69 4.07 29.85
CA GLY A 129 -19.25 2.94 29.11
C GLY A 129 -19.40 3.20 27.60
N MET A 130 -18.62 4.13 27.04
CA MET A 130 -18.69 4.45 25.62
C MET A 130 -18.23 3.23 24.81
N THR A 131 -18.99 2.88 23.78
CA THR A 131 -18.62 1.79 22.87
C THR A 131 -17.52 2.28 21.93
N PRO A 132 -16.47 1.49 21.64
CA PRO A 132 -15.48 1.85 20.62
C PRO A 132 -16.16 2.05 19.26
N CYS A 133 -15.98 3.23 18.65
CA CYS A 133 -16.58 3.55 17.34
C CYS A 133 -15.59 3.47 16.18
N GLN A 134 -14.29 3.63 16.43
CA GLN A 134 -13.28 3.59 15.37
C GLN A 134 -13.06 2.16 14.87
N PRO A 135 -13.13 1.93 13.55
CA PRO A 135 -12.96 0.59 12.99
C PRO A 135 -11.51 0.11 13.14
N SER A 136 -11.34 -1.21 13.19
CA SER A 136 -10.03 -1.80 12.91
C SER A 136 -9.82 -1.85 11.40
N VAL A 137 -8.58 -1.87 10.95
CA VAL A 137 -8.23 -1.93 9.53
C VAL A 137 -7.44 -3.20 9.26
N LEU A 138 -7.96 -4.02 8.35
CA LEU A 138 -7.22 -5.12 7.74
C LEU A 138 -6.41 -4.57 6.56
N GLY A 139 -5.09 -4.68 6.61
CA GLY A 139 -4.21 -4.43 5.48
C GLY A 139 -3.77 -5.74 4.85
N ILE A 140 -3.81 -5.84 3.52
CA ILE A 140 -3.39 -7.03 2.77
C ILE A 140 -2.37 -6.61 1.70
N SER A 141 -1.33 -7.41 1.52
CA SER A 141 -0.33 -7.29 0.46
C SER A 141 -0.07 -8.67 -0.15
N PHE A 142 0.03 -8.76 -1.48
CA PHE A 142 0.26 -10.02 -2.16
C PHE A 142 0.91 -9.80 -3.52
N ASN A 143 1.58 -10.83 -4.05
CA ASN A 143 2.32 -10.75 -5.32
C ASN A 143 1.41 -10.88 -6.57
N GLY A 144 0.34 -10.07 -6.59
CA GLY A 144 -0.72 -10.13 -7.59
C GLY A 144 -0.48 -9.30 -8.85
N ALA A 145 0.63 -8.55 -8.98
CA ALA A 145 0.88 -7.73 -10.16
C ALA A 145 1.35 -8.56 -11.37
N ALA A 146 1.46 -7.90 -12.54
CA ALA A 146 1.92 -8.54 -13.79
C ALA A 146 3.30 -9.18 -13.64
N CYS A 147 4.25 -8.49 -13.00
CA CYS A 147 5.52 -9.08 -12.59
C CYS A 147 5.33 -9.90 -11.31
N ALA A 148 5.80 -11.16 -11.30
CA ALA A 148 5.56 -12.10 -10.22
C ALA A 148 6.16 -11.69 -8.87
N GLU A 149 7.21 -10.88 -8.88
CA GLU A 149 7.89 -10.39 -7.68
C GLU A 149 7.31 -9.05 -7.17
N THR A 150 6.30 -8.51 -7.86
CA THR A 150 5.67 -7.24 -7.50
C THR A 150 4.48 -7.45 -6.56
N PHE A 151 4.54 -6.82 -5.40
CA PHE A 151 3.44 -6.82 -4.44
C PHE A 151 2.50 -5.65 -4.66
N VAL A 152 1.21 -5.95 -4.58
CA VAL A 152 0.10 -4.98 -4.55
C VAL A 152 -0.70 -5.23 -3.29
N GLY A 153 -1.43 -4.23 -2.84
CA GLY A 153 -2.20 -4.33 -1.60
C GLY A 153 -3.49 -3.55 -1.64
N ASP A 154 -4.33 -3.86 -0.67
CA ASP A 154 -5.58 -3.15 -0.41
C ASP A 154 -5.91 -3.28 1.09
N TYR A 155 -6.94 -2.58 1.53
CA TYR A 155 -7.40 -2.61 2.91
C TYR A 155 -8.91 -2.84 3.02
N SER A 156 -9.35 -3.28 4.19
CA SER A 156 -10.76 -3.42 4.53
C SER A 156 -11.01 -2.93 5.94
N TYR A 157 -12.10 -2.18 6.13
CA TYR A 157 -12.57 -1.87 7.48
C TYR A 157 -13.27 -3.08 8.09
N GLN A 158 -13.14 -3.21 9.40
CA GLN A 158 -13.87 -4.19 10.18
C GLN A 158 -14.35 -3.59 11.50
N ALA A 159 -15.23 -4.33 12.17
CA ALA A 159 -15.77 -3.91 13.44
C ALA A 159 -14.65 -3.55 14.45
N PRO A 160 -14.84 -2.49 15.24
CA PRO A 160 -13.84 -2.01 16.20
C PRO A 160 -13.25 -3.12 17.07
N ARG A 161 -11.92 -3.13 17.20
CA ARG A 161 -11.14 -3.99 18.11
C ARG A 161 -11.36 -5.50 17.97
N ARG A 162 -11.86 -5.97 16.82
CA ARG A 162 -11.88 -7.40 16.51
C ARG A 162 -10.56 -7.82 15.89
N GLU A 163 -9.84 -8.74 16.51
CA GLU A 163 -8.62 -9.33 15.92
C GLU A 163 -8.97 -10.32 14.80
N GLN A 164 -10.04 -11.09 15.02
CA GLN A 164 -10.53 -12.05 14.05
C GLN A 164 -11.15 -11.30 12.87
N VAL A 165 -10.50 -11.42 11.72
CA VAL A 165 -11.11 -11.04 10.46
C VAL A 165 -12.30 -11.97 10.23
N THR A 166 -13.48 -11.40 10.00
CA THR A 166 -14.68 -12.20 9.72
C THR A 166 -14.48 -13.04 8.47
N GLY A 167 -14.96 -14.30 8.48
CA GLY A 167 -14.83 -15.23 7.35
C GLY A 167 -15.25 -14.61 6.01
N VAL A 168 -16.34 -13.83 6.00
CA VAL A 168 -16.82 -13.11 4.80
C VAL A 168 -15.77 -12.19 4.18
N ILE A 169 -15.12 -11.35 5.00
CA ILE A 169 -14.08 -10.43 4.51
C ILE A 169 -12.89 -11.23 3.95
N LEU A 170 -12.44 -12.28 4.65
CA LEU A 170 -11.34 -13.11 4.16
C LEU A 170 -11.71 -13.81 2.85
N GLU A 171 -12.90 -14.39 2.75
CA GLU A 171 -13.39 -15.07 1.54
C GLU A 171 -13.45 -14.11 0.35
N GLU A 172 -14.04 -12.92 0.52
CA GLU A 172 -14.13 -11.90 -0.51
C GLU A 172 -12.73 -11.45 -0.98
N ARG A 173 -11.82 -11.19 -0.03
CA ARG A 173 -10.46 -10.74 -0.34
C ARG A 173 -9.64 -11.85 -0.97
N MET A 174 -9.76 -13.10 -0.53
CA MET A 174 -9.11 -14.25 -1.13
C MET A 174 -9.63 -14.52 -2.55
N ALA A 175 -10.94 -14.42 -2.78
CA ALA A 175 -11.51 -14.54 -4.12
C ALA A 175 -10.98 -13.46 -5.06
N TRP A 176 -10.87 -12.21 -4.58
CA TRP A 176 -10.27 -11.12 -5.34
C TRP A 176 -8.78 -11.37 -5.65
N ILE A 177 -7.98 -11.77 -4.66
CA ILE A 177 -6.56 -12.10 -4.80
C ILE A 177 -6.36 -13.20 -5.86
N LEU A 178 -7.11 -14.29 -5.76
CA LEU A 178 -7.01 -15.42 -6.69
C LEU A 178 -7.41 -15.03 -8.12
N LYS A 179 -8.46 -14.20 -8.27
CA LYS A 179 -8.86 -13.66 -9.58
C LYS A 179 -7.75 -12.81 -10.19
N LEU A 180 -7.14 -11.92 -9.41
CA LEU A 180 -6.08 -11.04 -9.90
C LEU A 180 -4.81 -11.82 -10.25
N PHE A 181 -4.43 -12.78 -9.41
CA PHE A 181 -3.31 -13.68 -9.67
C PHE A 181 -3.53 -14.46 -10.96
N CYS A 182 -4.69 -15.13 -11.10
CA CYS A 182 -5.03 -15.91 -12.27
C CYS A 182 -4.99 -15.08 -13.57
N ALA A 183 -5.55 -13.86 -13.53
CA ALA A 183 -5.51 -12.93 -14.66
C ALA A 183 -4.06 -12.56 -15.06
N ASN A 184 -3.18 -12.34 -14.08
CA ASN A 184 -1.78 -11.95 -14.31
C ASN A 184 -0.82 -13.14 -14.50
N ARG A 185 -1.33 -14.37 -14.44
CA ARG A 185 -0.57 -15.63 -14.64
C ARG A 185 -1.21 -16.49 -15.71
N ASN A 186 -1.70 -15.85 -16.77
CA ASN A 186 -2.20 -16.51 -17.98
C ASN A 186 -3.30 -17.56 -17.71
N GLY A 187 -4.19 -17.28 -16.75
CA GLY A 187 -5.30 -18.17 -16.40
C GLY A 187 -4.93 -19.32 -15.45
N THR A 188 -3.74 -19.32 -14.85
CA THR A 188 -3.29 -20.38 -13.93
C THR A 188 -3.53 -20.00 -12.47
N LEU A 189 -3.94 -20.99 -11.67
CA LEU A 189 -4.02 -20.88 -10.22
C LEU A 189 -2.65 -21.19 -9.59
N PRO A 190 -2.37 -20.66 -8.39
CA PRO A 190 -1.11 -20.95 -7.71
C PRO A 190 -1.04 -22.42 -7.29
N GLU A 191 0.14 -23.03 -7.44
CA GLU A 191 0.45 -24.38 -6.96
C GLU A 191 0.79 -24.37 -5.46
N LEU A 192 1.31 -23.24 -4.97
CA LEU A 192 1.67 -23.02 -3.58
C LEU A 192 1.15 -21.67 -3.11
N VAL A 193 0.49 -21.66 -1.96
CA VAL A 193 0.06 -20.43 -1.28
C VAL A 193 0.81 -20.32 0.05
N ILE A 194 1.53 -19.21 0.23
CA ILE A 194 2.23 -18.86 1.46
C ILE A 194 1.50 -17.68 2.08
N ILE A 195 1.04 -17.84 3.32
CA ILE A 195 0.33 -16.79 4.06
C ILE A 195 1.17 -16.39 5.27
N THR A 196 1.50 -15.11 5.37
CA THR A 196 2.16 -14.51 6.52
C THR A 196 1.19 -13.58 7.23
N ARG A 197 0.82 -13.91 8.47
CA ARG A 197 -0.04 -13.09 9.31
C ARG A 197 0.78 -12.49 10.44
N ASP A 198 0.91 -11.17 10.45
CA ASP A 198 1.55 -10.42 11.55
C ASP A 198 0.56 -10.16 12.70
N GLY A 199 0.94 -9.53 13.81
CA GLY A 199 0.02 -8.94 14.80
C GLY A 199 -0.70 -9.91 15.74
N VAL A 200 -0.36 -11.20 15.73
CA VAL A 200 -1.04 -12.22 16.56
C VAL A 200 -0.16 -12.59 17.75
N SER A 201 -0.67 -12.41 18.98
CA SER A 201 0.00 -12.91 20.19
C SER A 201 -0.13 -14.44 20.31
N GLU A 202 0.78 -15.09 21.05
CA GLU A 202 0.78 -16.55 21.22
C GLU A 202 -0.57 -17.11 21.72
N GLY A 203 -1.27 -16.37 22.60
CA GLY A 203 -2.59 -16.74 23.11
C GLY A 203 -3.69 -16.72 22.05
N GLN A 204 -3.48 -16.01 20.94
CA GLN A 204 -4.44 -15.89 19.83
C GLN A 204 -4.16 -16.90 18.70
N PHE A 205 -3.12 -17.74 18.79
CA PHE A 205 -2.81 -18.70 17.72
C PHE A 205 -3.95 -19.69 17.42
N LYS A 206 -4.74 -20.08 18.43
CA LYS A 206 -5.92 -20.94 18.23
C LYS A 206 -7.04 -20.26 17.43
N MET A 207 -7.12 -18.92 17.46
CA MET A 207 -8.11 -18.14 16.71
C MET A 207 -7.75 -18.02 15.22
N VAL A 208 -6.45 -18.13 14.90
CA VAL A 208 -5.90 -17.90 13.55
C VAL A 208 -5.55 -19.21 12.84
N ARG A 209 -5.44 -20.33 13.57
CA ARG A 209 -5.33 -21.66 12.96
C ARG A 209 -6.65 -22.03 12.28
N LEU A 210 -6.56 -22.30 10.98
CA LEU A 210 -7.60 -22.94 10.17
C LEU A 210 -8.02 -24.28 10.78
#